data_AF-A0A965SB83-F1
#
_entry.id   AF-A0A965SB83-F1
#
_cell.length_a   1.000
_cell.length_b   1.000
_cell.length_c   1.000
_cell.angle_alpha   90.00
_cell.angle_beta   90.00
_cell.angle_gamma   90.00
#
_symmetry.space_group_name_H-M   'P 1'
#
loop_
_entity.id
_entity.type
_entity.pdbx_description
1 polymer ?
#
loop_
_entity_poly.entity_id
_entity_poly.type
_entity_poly.pdbx_seq_one_letter_code
_entity_poly.pdbx_strand_id
1 'polypeptide(L)' 'MAAGVDPNAFQFRDLRAKAATDIEAHEGMERAQRLLGHADASMTKHYVRNRLGKLVMPTK' A
#
# COMPACT_ATOMS: atom_id res chain seq x y z
N MET A 1 -8.28 -3.94 25.35
CA MET A 1 -7.54 -2.68 25.10
C MET A 1 -7.76 -2.32 23.63
N ALA A 2 -8.37 -1.18 23.33
CA ALA A 2 -8.45 -0.69 21.95
C ALA A 2 -7.13 0.00 21.59
N ALA A 3 -6.72 -0.03 20.31
CA ALA A 3 -5.40 0.39 19.82
C ALA A 3 -5.11 1.92 19.92
N GLY A 4 -5.83 2.67 20.76
CA GLY A 4 -5.63 4.12 20.96
C GLY A 4 -5.95 4.99 19.75
N VAL A 5 -6.62 4.44 18.74
CA VAL A 5 -6.98 5.10 17.49
C VAL A 5 -8.47 5.34 17.42
N ASP A 6 -8.86 6.55 17.01
CA ASP A 6 -10.26 6.90 16.81
C ASP A 6 -10.88 5.99 15.73
N PRO A 7 -12.01 5.32 16.00
CA PRO A 7 -12.61 4.35 15.08
C PRO A 7 -13.13 4.98 13.79
N ASN A 8 -13.34 6.30 13.74
CA ASN A 8 -13.64 7.02 12.50
C ASN A 8 -12.38 7.52 11.78
N ALA A 9 -11.21 7.53 12.43
CA ALA A 9 -9.97 7.96 11.79
C ALA A 9 -9.45 6.96 10.75
N PHE A 10 -9.81 5.68 10.83
CA PHE A 10 -9.45 4.69 9.82
C PHE A 10 -10.55 3.64 9.65
N GLN A 11 -10.64 3.09 8.44
CA GLN A 11 -11.53 1.98 8.13
C GLN A 11 -10.70 0.78 7.68
N PHE A 12 -11.22 -0.45 7.87
CA PHE A 12 -10.50 -1.67 7.47
C PHE A 12 -10.06 -1.68 6.00
N ARG A 13 -10.82 -1.03 5.11
CA ARG A 13 -10.44 -0.85 3.70
C ARG A 13 -9.16 -0.06 3.50
N ASP A 14 -8.81 0.84 4.42
CA ASP A 14 -7.59 1.64 4.34
C ASP A 14 -6.33 0.78 4.59
N LEU A 15 -6.46 -0.33 5.32
CA LEU A 15 -5.39 -1.32 5.48
C LEU A 15 -4.97 -1.94 4.15
N ARG A 16 -5.92 -2.19 3.24
CA ARG A 16 -5.64 -2.72 1.89
C ARG A 16 -4.79 -1.74 1.09
N ALA A 17 -5.13 -0.46 1.11
CA ALA A 17 -4.36 0.59 0.44
C ALA A 17 -2.97 0.76 1.09
N LYS A 18 -2.88 0.72 2.42
CA LYS A 18 -1.59 0.79 3.13
C LYS A 18 -0.70 -0.40 2.78
N ALA A 19 -1.21 -1.63 2.80
CA ALA A 19 -0.46 -2.84 2.48
C ALA A 19 0.03 -2.85 1.03
N ALA A 20 -0.83 -2.45 0.08
CA ALA A 20 -0.46 -2.30 -1.33
C ALA A 20 0.70 -1.30 -1.51
N THR A 21 0.61 -0.16 -0.83
CA THR A 21 1.63 0.90 -0.89
C THR A 21 2.96 0.46 -0.29
N ASP A 22 2.92 -0.26 0.84
CA ASP A 22 4.11 -0.76 1.53
C ASP A 22 4.88 -1.78 0.68
N ILE A 23 4.16 -2.73 0.09
CA ILE A 23 4.74 -3.75 -0.76
C ILE A 23 5.20 -3.18 -2.10
N GLU A 24 4.50 -2.21 -2.67
CA GLU A 24 4.98 -1.53 -3.87
C GLU A 24 6.31 -0.81 -3.62
N ALA A 25 6.45 -0.15 -2.46
CA ALA A 25 7.67 0.54 -2.09
C ALA A 25 8.86 -0.43 -1.84
N HIS A 26 8.60 -1.65 -1.36
CA HIS A 26 9.65 -2.58 -0.95
C HIS A 26 9.97 -3.67 -1.99
N GLU A 27 8.95 -4.17 -2.71
CA GLU A 27 9.05 -5.27 -3.65
C GLU A 27 8.48 -4.94 -5.06
N GLY A 28 7.88 -3.77 -5.24
CA GLY A 28 7.37 -3.31 -6.53
C GLY A 28 5.91 -3.66 -6.85
N MET A 29 5.43 -3.14 -7.97
CA MET A 29 4.00 -3.12 -8.33
C MET A 29 3.43 -4.52 -8.64
N GLU A 30 4.24 -5.44 -9.16
CA GLU A 30 3.82 -6.81 -9.46
C GLU A 30 3.49 -7.60 -8.19
N ARG A 31 4.30 -7.42 -7.13
CA ARG A 31 4.05 -8.03 -5.83
C ARG A 31 2.81 -7.45 -5.16
N ALA A 32 2.63 -6.13 -5.23
CA ALA A 32 1.42 -5.49 -4.76
C ALA A 32 0.17 -6.01 -5.50
N GLN A 33 0.24 -6.23 -6.81
CA GLN A 33 -0.87 -6.77 -7.59
C GLN A 33 -1.25 -8.19 -7.15
N ARG A 34 -0.25 -9.07 -6.96
CA ARG A 34 -0.47 -10.44 -6.48
C ARG A 34 -1.07 -10.47 -5.07
N LEU A 35 -0.59 -9.60 -4.18
CA LEU A 35 -1.13 -9.49 -2.82
C LEU A 35 -2.61 -9.09 -2.81
N LEU A 36 -3.00 -8.18 -3.70
CA LEU A 36 -4.37 -7.71 -3.82
C LEU A 36 -5.29 -8.66 -4.61
N GLY A 37 -4.71 -9.64 -5.32
CA GLY A 37 -5.44 -10.55 -6.20
C GLY A 37 -6.07 -9.84 -7.41
N HIS A 38 -5.44 -8.77 -7.91
CA HIS A 38 -5.95 -8.05 -9.08
C HIS A 38 -5.43 -8.66 -10.39
N ALA A 39 -6.31 -8.78 -11.37
CA ALA A 39 -5.95 -9.21 -12.73
C ALA A 39 -5.18 -8.12 -13.50
N ASP A 40 -5.42 -6.84 -13.18
CA ASP A 40 -4.83 -5.71 -13.87
C ASP A 40 -4.02 -4.80 -12.92
N ALA A 41 -2.88 -4.31 -13.40
CA ALA A 41 -1.99 -3.43 -12.65
C ALA A 41 -2.59 -2.04 -12.42
N SER A 42 -3.46 -1.55 -13.31
CA SER A 42 -4.15 -0.26 -13.16
C SER A 42 -5.10 -0.28 -11.98
N MET A 43 -5.78 -1.42 -11.73
CA MET A 43 -6.58 -1.60 -10.52
C MET A 43 -5.72 -1.50 -9.26
N THR A 44 -4.51 -2.05 -9.27
CA THR A 44 -3.57 -1.95 -8.15
C THR A 44 -3.08 -0.53 -7.92
N LYS A 45 -2.85 0.25 -8.98
CA LYS A 45 -2.45 1.67 -8.87
C LYS A 45 -3.46 2.52 -8.09
N HIS A 46 -4.75 2.20 -8.14
CA HIS A 46 -5.74 2.92 -7.34
C HIS A 46 -5.56 2.73 -5.82
N TYR A 47 -4.95 1.61 -5.40
CA TYR A 47 -4.72 1.30 -3.99
C TYR A 47 -3.30 1.66 -3.52
N VAL A 48 -2.34 1.82 -4.45
CA VAL A 48 -1.00 2.32 -4.15
C VAL A 48 -1.04 3.85 -4.05
N ARG A 49 -0.82 4.38 -2.85
CA ARG A 49 -0.80 5.83 -2.59
C ARG A 49 0.63 6.35 -2.68
N ASN A 50 0.93 7.20 -3.68
CA ASN A 50 2.23 7.88 -3.85
C ASN A 50 2.45 9.03 -2.85
N ARG A 51 2.28 8.79 -1.55
CA ARG A 51 2.19 9.85 -0.53
C ARG A 51 3.54 10.42 -0.07
N LEU A 52 4.66 9.74 -0.34
CA LEU A 52 5.98 10.03 0.26
C LEU A 52 7.13 10.14 -0.75
N GLY A 53 6.86 10.11 -2.05
CA GLY A 53 7.90 9.92 -3.08
C GLY A 53 8.39 8.47 -3.15
N LYS A 54 9.13 8.11 -4.19
CA LYS A 54 9.70 6.76 -4.31
C LYS A 54 10.80 6.59 -3.27
N LEU A 55 10.69 5.56 -2.43
CA LEU A 55 11.77 5.14 -1.54
C LEU A 55 12.94 4.68 -2.44
N VAL A 56 14.01 5.46 -2.49
CA VAL A 56 15.23 5.10 -3.24
C VAL A 56 16.32 4.74 -2.25
N MET A 57 16.97 3.60 -2.47
CA MET A 57 18.14 3.22 -1.69
C MET A 57 19.36 3.99 -2.20
N PRO A 58 20.27 4.43 -1.31
CA PRO A 58 21.49 5.11 -1.73
C PRO A 58 22.34 4.16 -2.58
N THR A 59 22.70 4.59 -3.79
CA THR A 59 23.68 3.91 -4.63
C THR A 59 25.06 4.10 -4.01
N LYS A 60 25.70 3.02 -3.58
CA LYS A 60 27.10 3.00 -3.14
C LYS A 60 27.94 2.28 -4.17
#